data_AF-A0AAD8CP29-F1
#
_entry.id   AF-A0AAD8CP29-F1
#
_cell.length_a   1.000
_cell.length_b   1.000
_cell.length_c   1.000
_cell.angle_alpha   90.00
_cell.angle_beta   90.00
_cell.angle_gamma   90.00
#
_symmetry.space_group_name_H-M   'P 1'
#
loop_
_entity.id
_entity.type
_entity.pdbx_description
1 polymer ?
#
loop_
_entity_poly.entity_id
_entity_poly.type
_entity_poly.pdbx_seq_one_letter_code
_entity_poly.pdbx_strand_id
1 'polypeptide(L)'
;MNVIAVVISFLACDIAASSLLHCGLLLLPLTLDPFGAESLLCLWLVALVKLALLSQTSLSLLSQAGRGSAVRGRAPLLYAAALCALTPALQSWQRAVYVKPVEIVTGSPCLGFCLLASAVTATACLFWETALPCSAGTEAGGSSGEENKQQARVLFMRVIGYSKPDTVLLGGAFLFLSLAVIFEMFIPFYTGKVIDILGSRYKQNAFSSAILFMGLFSLGSSLSAGLRGGLFMCSLSRLNKRVRVLLFRALVKQEIGFFETTKTGDITSRLSTDTTLMSQSVAMNMNVFLRSLMKTLAVLSLMVSLSWRLTLVTVIETLLISILQNIYNSYYQRLAKEVQDSIARSNEAAGEAVSAIKTVRSFATEDTEAKRYDSKLSDTQRLKNSRDTFRAAHLLLRRLITLAVQVLMLYYGRSLIKAGEMSTGSLVAFILYQRELGSHIRALVYICSNMLNSVGAAAKVFEYLDRRPLVSTDGSLQPETLRGHVQFKNVSFTYPSRPDVPVIKSVSFELRPGEITALVLLCV
;
A
#
# COMPACT_ATOMS: atom_id res chain seq x y z
N MET A 1 7.01 -7.45 24.08
CA MET A 1 6.16 -8.67 24.09
C MET A 1 6.06 -9.17 22.66
N ASN A 2 6.46 -10.42 22.39
CA ASN A 2 6.38 -11.00 21.05
C ASN A 2 4.92 -10.99 20.60
N VAL A 3 4.60 -10.26 19.55
CA VAL A 3 3.23 -10.17 19.01
C VAL A 3 2.71 -11.55 18.62
N ILE A 4 3.60 -12.43 18.18
CA ILE A 4 3.36 -13.85 17.94
C ILE A 4 2.80 -14.57 19.18
N ALA A 5 3.33 -14.31 20.38
CA ALA A 5 2.84 -14.93 21.61
C ALA A 5 1.45 -14.41 22.02
N VAL A 6 1.16 -13.14 21.73
CA VAL A 6 -0.17 -12.55 21.94
C VAL A 6 -1.17 -13.16 20.97
N VAL A 7 -0.83 -13.26 19.68
CA VAL A 7 -1.70 -13.89 18.65
C VAL A 7 -1.96 -15.36 18.96
N ILE A 8 -0.95 -16.12 19.40
CA ILE A 8 -1.13 -17.53 19.80
C ILE A 8 -2.05 -17.64 21.03
N SER A 9 -1.93 -16.74 22.00
CA SER A 9 -2.80 -16.72 23.19
C SER A 9 -4.25 -16.36 22.83
N PHE A 10 -4.45 -15.41 21.91
CA PHE A 10 -5.77 -15.08 21.37
C PHE A 10 -6.36 -16.24 20.57
N LEU A 11 -5.55 -16.96 19.79
CA LEU A 11 -5.99 -18.13 19.03
C LEU A 11 -6.46 -19.27 19.95
N ALA A 12 -5.68 -19.56 21.00
CA ALA A 12 -6.03 -20.59 21.98
C ALA A 12 -7.32 -20.24 22.73
N CYS A 13 -7.50 -18.96 23.07
CA CYS A 13 -8.72 -18.47 23.71
C CYS A 13 -9.94 -18.52 22.78
N ASP A 14 -9.78 -18.17 21.49
CA ASP A 14 -10.85 -18.25 20.48
C ASP A 14 -11.29 -19.70 20.21
N ILE A 15 -10.34 -20.63 20.16
CA ILE A 15 -10.59 -22.07 19.99
C ILE A 15 -11.32 -22.63 21.23
N ALA A 16 -10.89 -22.28 22.44
CA ALA A 16 -11.52 -22.71 23.68
C ALA A 16 -12.94 -22.13 23.86
N ALA A 17 -13.14 -20.86 23.52
CA ALA A 17 -14.46 -20.22 23.56
C ALA A 17 -15.42 -20.85 22.53
N SER A 18 -14.92 -21.17 21.33
CA SER A 18 -15.71 -21.81 20.27
C SER A 18 -16.10 -23.25 20.62
N SER A 19 -15.24 -24.01 21.30
CA SER A 19 -15.55 -25.37 21.75
C SER A 19 -16.53 -25.38 22.94
N LEU A 20 -16.39 -24.45 23.89
CA LEU A 20 -17.33 -24.29 25.01
C LEU A 20 -18.73 -23.88 24.56
N LEU A 21 -18.84 -22.95 23.61
CA LEU A 21 -20.13 -22.53 23.03
C LEU A 21 -20.80 -23.65 22.22
N HIS A 22 -20.03 -24.50 21.53
CA HIS A 22 -20.57 -25.66 20.81
C HIS A 22 -21.08 -26.74 21.78
N CYS A 23 -20.37 -27.01 22.88
CA CYS A 23 -20.84 -27.89 23.95
C CYS A 23 -22.09 -27.33 24.66
N GLY A 24 -22.15 -26.01 24.89
CA GLY A 24 -23.32 -25.34 25.47
C GLY A 24 -24.56 -25.42 24.58
N LEU A 25 -24.40 -25.31 23.26
CA LEU A 25 -25.51 -25.47 22.30
C LEU A 25 -26.03 -26.92 22.23
N LEU A 26 -25.16 -27.90 22.45
CA LEU A 26 -25.51 -29.33 22.52
C LEU A 26 -26.24 -29.72 23.82
N LEU A 27 -26.06 -28.96 24.90
CA LEU A 27 -26.70 -29.18 26.21
C LEU A 27 -28.06 -28.49 26.37
N LEU A 28 -28.47 -27.65 25.41
CA LEU A 28 -29.70 -26.85 25.49
C LEU A 28 -30.91 -27.37 24.65
N PRO A 29 -31.19 -28.68 24.47
CA PRO A 29 -32.32 -29.10 23.63
C PRO A 29 -33.68 -29.14 24.36
N LEU A 30 -33.89 -28.40 25.45
CA LEU A 30 -35.09 -28.62 26.30
C LEU A 30 -35.96 -27.40 26.67
N THR A 31 -35.73 -26.19 26.16
CA THR A 31 -36.56 -25.03 26.61
C THR A 31 -36.98 -23.98 25.57
N LEU A 32 -36.64 -24.08 24.29
CA LEU A 32 -37.00 -23.05 23.29
C LEU A 32 -37.53 -23.64 21.97
N ASP A 33 -38.71 -24.25 22.02
CA ASP A 33 -39.59 -24.44 20.85
C ASP A 33 -40.64 -23.31 20.86
N PRO A 34 -40.36 -22.16 20.21
CA PRO A 34 -41.10 -21.85 18.99
C PRO A 34 -40.30 -21.08 17.91
N PHE A 35 -38.99 -20.85 18.08
CA PHE A 35 -38.14 -20.23 17.06
C PHE A 35 -36.99 -21.19 16.73
N GLY A 36 -37.15 -21.93 15.63
CA GLY A 36 -36.18 -22.95 15.19
C GLY A 36 -34.73 -22.45 15.26
N ALA A 37 -33.83 -23.37 15.62
CA ALA A 37 -32.38 -23.19 15.83
C ALA A 37 -31.59 -22.66 14.59
N GLU A 38 -32.28 -22.17 13.56
CA GLU A 38 -31.81 -21.71 12.25
C GLU A 38 -31.85 -20.17 12.08
N SER A 39 -32.24 -19.43 13.12
CA SER A 39 -32.41 -17.97 13.04
C SER A 39 -31.07 -17.23 13.07
N LEU A 40 -30.89 -16.26 12.15
CA LEU A 40 -29.74 -15.34 12.11
C LEU A 40 -29.48 -14.66 13.46
N LEU A 41 -30.51 -14.47 14.28
CA LEU A 41 -30.44 -13.89 15.60
C LEU A 41 -29.57 -14.70 16.57
N CYS A 42 -29.64 -16.04 16.55
CA CYS A 42 -28.77 -16.89 17.37
C CYS A 42 -27.29 -16.75 16.98
N LEU A 43 -26.98 -16.64 15.68
CA LEU A 43 -25.61 -16.45 15.19
C LEU A 43 -25.03 -15.09 15.60
N TRP A 44 -25.83 -14.02 15.53
CA TRP A 44 -25.43 -12.70 16.01
C TRP A 44 -25.31 -12.61 17.53
N LEU A 45 -26.16 -13.33 18.29
CA LEU A 45 -26.04 -13.45 19.74
C LEU A 45 -24.77 -14.19 20.17
N VAL A 46 -24.46 -15.31 19.50
CA VAL A 46 -23.20 -16.05 19.73
C VAL A 46 -21.99 -15.18 19.40
N ALA A 47 -22.03 -14.40 18.31
CA ALA A 47 -20.98 -13.46 17.95
C ALA A 47 -20.83 -12.32 18.98
N LEU A 48 -21.92 -11.81 19.55
CA LEU A 48 -21.89 -10.79 20.61
C LEU A 48 -21.32 -11.34 21.92
N VAL A 49 -21.67 -12.57 22.31
CA VAL A 49 -21.10 -13.23 23.50
C VAL A 49 -19.60 -13.49 23.32
N LYS A 50 -19.19 -13.91 22.12
CA LYS A 50 -17.78 -14.13 21.77
C LYS A 50 -16.98 -12.82 21.77
N LEU A 51 -17.56 -11.74 21.25
CA LEU A 51 -17.00 -10.38 21.32
C LEU A 51 -16.80 -9.92 22.77
N ALA A 52 -17.78 -10.17 23.65
CA ALA A 52 -17.71 -9.80 25.06
C ALA A 52 -16.57 -10.54 25.78
N LEU A 53 -16.46 -11.86 25.60
CA LEU A 53 -15.39 -12.68 26.18
C LEU A 53 -13.99 -12.25 25.71
N LEU A 54 -13.80 -12.04 24.40
CA LEU A 54 -12.52 -11.61 23.83
C LEU A 54 -12.17 -10.16 24.19
N SER A 55 -13.17 -9.30 24.40
CA SER A 55 -12.93 -7.93 24.88
C SER A 55 -12.43 -7.92 26.33
N GLN A 56 -12.96 -8.79 27.20
CA GLN A 56 -12.53 -8.91 28.60
C GLN A 56 -11.10 -9.46 28.71
N THR A 57 -10.75 -10.47 27.92
CA THR A 57 -9.37 -11.00 27.91
C THR A 57 -8.37 -9.97 27.39
N SER A 58 -8.74 -9.21 26.35
CA SER A 58 -7.91 -8.09 25.85
C SER A 58 -7.69 -6.99 26.91
N LEU A 59 -8.73 -6.66 27.70
CA LEU A 59 -8.67 -5.66 28.76
C LEU A 59 -7.80 -6.14 29.95
N SER A 60 -7.89 -7.43 30.28
CA SER A 60 -7.08 -8.04 31.35
C SER A 60 -5.58 -8.10 31.00
N LEU A 61 -5.23 -8.43 29.76
CA LEU A 61 -3.87 -8.36 29.21
C LEU A 61 -3.32 -6.93 29.18
N LEU A 62 -4.17 -5.95 28.86
CA LEU A 62 -3.86 -4.52 28.94
C LEU A 62 -3.66 -4.02 30.37
N SER A 63 -4.31 -4.63 31.37
CA SER A 63 -4.10 -4.30 32.78
C SER A 63 -2.75 -4.82 33.33
N GLN A 64 -2.26 -5.94 32.79
CA GLN A 64 -0.95 -6.51 33.15
C GLN A 64 0.22 -5.81 32.44
N ALA A 65 -0.03 -5.19 31.28
CA ALA A 65 0.97 -4.39 30.56
C ALA A 65 0.90 -2.92 31.03
N GLY A 66 1.87 -2.49 31.84
CA GLY A 66 1.90 -1.17 32.49
C GLY A 66 1.63 0.07 31.61
N ARG A 67 1.28 1.16 32.30
CA ARG A 67 0.62 2.44 31.90
C ARG A 67 1.20 3.26 30.72
N GLY A 68 2.20 2.79 29.98
CA GLY A 68 2.91 3.56 28.94
C GLY A 68 2.40 3.42 27.50
N SER A 69 1.38 2.61 27.22
CA SER A 69 1.02 2.15 25.87
C SER A 69 -0.48 2.27 25.53
N ALA A 70 -1.15 3.33 26.01
CA ALA A 70 -2.61 3.47 25.87
C ALA A 70 -3.09 3.58 24.40
N VAL A 71 -2.26 4.06 23.46
CA VAL A 71 -2.63 4.19 22.04
C VAL A 71 -2.41 2.88 21.25
N ARG A 72 -1.49 2.01 21.71
CA ARG A 72 -1.23 0.69 21.10
C ARG A 72 -2.28 -0.37 21.49
N GLY A 73 -3.06 -0.11 22.53
CA GLY A 73 -4.07 -1.02 23.08
C GLY A 73 -5.38 -1.14 22.29
N ARG A 74 -5.67 -0.25 21.33
CA ARG A 74 -6.92 -0.31 20.54
C ARG A 74 -6.87 -1.25 19.34
N ALA A 75 -5.67 -1.58 18.87
CA ALA A 75 -5.48 -2.50 17.74
C ALA A 75 -6.01 -3.91 18.02
N PRO A 76 -5.66 -4.61 19.13
CA PRO A 76 -6.17 -5.95 19.43
C PRO A 76 -7.69 -5.99 19.62
N LEU A 77 -8.30 -4.92 20.13
CA LEU A 77 -9.75 -4.78 20.31
C LEU A 77 -10.49 -4.65 18.97
N LEU A 78 -9.97 -3.85 18.04
CA LEU A 78 -10.48 -3.77 16.67
C LEU A 78 -10.29 -5.09 15.91
N TYR A 79 -9.19 -5.82 16.18
CA TYR A 79 -8.92 -7.12 15.58
C TYR A 79 -9.87 -8.21 16.09
N ALA A 80 -10.10 -8.30 17.41
CA ALA A 80 -11.09 -9.22 17.98
C ALA A 80 -12.52 -8.93 17.49
N ALA A 81 -12.86 -7.65 17.32
CA ALA A 81 -14.15 -7.23 16.78
C ALA A 81 -14.32 -7.60 15.29
N ALA A 82 -13.28 -7.42 14.47
CA ALA A 82 -13.29 -7.83 13.07
C ALA A 82 -13.37 -9.36 12.92
N LEU A 83 -12.65 -10.12 13.77
CA LEU A 83 -12.67 -11.59 13.81
C LEU A 83 -14.07 -12.16 14.13
N CYS A 84 -14.77 -11.55 15.09
CA CYS A 84 -16.11 -12.01 15.50
C CYS A 84 -17.22 -11.58 14.55
N ALA A 85 -17.06 -10.45 13.86
CA ALA A 85 -18.07 -9.92 12.95
C ALA A 85 -18.01 -10.54 11.54
N LEU A 86 -16.85 -11.07 11.11
CA LEU A 86 -16.66 -11.56 9.74
C LEU A 86 -17.53 -12.78 9.42
N THR A 87 -17.62 -13.74 10.35
CA THR A 87 -18.38 -14.99 10.20
C THR A 87 -19.89 -14.74 10.05
N PRO A 88 -20.56 -14.00 10.96
CA PRO A 88 -21.97 -13.68 10.79
C PRO A 88 -22.25 -12.75 9.60
N ALA A 89 -21.33 -11.84 9.26
CA ALA A 89 -21.48 -10.96 8.09
C ALA A 89 -21.41 -11.72 6.76
N LEU A 90 -20.47 -12.68 6.63
CA LEU A 90 -20.37 -13.56 5.46
C LEU A 90 -21.62 -14.44 5.30
N GLN A 91 -22.15 -14.97 6.40
CA GLN A 91 -23.36 -15.81 6.38
C GLN A 91 -24.63 -15.00 6.09
N SER A 92 -24.69 -13.75 6.58
CA SER A 92 -25.77 -12.80 6.28
C SER A 92 -25.74 -12.38 4.80
N TRP A 93 -24.54 -12.17 4.24
CA TRP A 93 -24.35 -11.83 2.83
C TRP A 93 -24.65 -13.01 1.90
N GLN A 94 -24.27 -14.24 2.28
CA GLN A 94 -24.61 -15.46 1.52
C GLN A 94 -26.13 -15.72 1.44
N ARG A 95 -26.88 -15.48 2.53
CA ARG A 95 -28.35 -15.56 2.52
C ARG A 95 -29.02 -14.41 1.75
N ALA A 96 -28.40 -13.23 1.68
CA ALA A 96 -28.94 -12.08 0.94
C ALA A 96 -28.74 -12.17 -0.59
N VAL A 97 -27.71 -12.89 -1.06
CA VAL A 97 -27.34 -12.95 -2.48
C VAL A 97 -27.92 -14.18 -3.22
N TYR A 98 -28.34 -15.25 -2.54
CA TYR A 98 -28.86 -16.47 -3.21
C TYR A 98 -30.23 -16.95 -2.69
N VAL A 99 -31.17 -17.17 -3.63
CA VAL A 99 -32.57 -17.62 -3.44
C VAL A 99 -32.73 -19.16 -3.58
N LYS A 100 -31.67 -19.96 -3.38
CA LYS A 100 -31.83 -21.43 -3.28
C LYS A 100 -31.19 -21.95 -2.00
N PRO A 101 -31.92 -22.76 -1.20
CA PRO A 101 -31.32 -23.42 -0.06
C PRO A 101 -30.28 -24.41 -0.60
N VAL A 102 -29.03 -24.19 -0.22
CA VAL A 102 -28.06 -25.27 -0.16
C VAL A 102 -28.62 -26.25 0.85
N GLU A 103 -29.04 -27.44 0.42
CA GLU A 103 -29.27 -28.56 1.32
C GLU A 103 -27.94 -28.90 1.98
N ILE A 104 -27.67 -28.23 3.09
CA ILE A 104 -26.70 -28.67 4.07
C ILE A 104 -27.30 -29.97 4.58
N VAL A 105 -26.70 -31.10 4.20
CA VAL A 105 -26.94 -32.39 4.83
C VAL A 105 -26.89 -32.16 6.34
N THR A 106 -28.03 -32.41 6.95
CA THR A 106 -28.34 -32.38 8.37
C THR A 106 -27.11 -32.62 9.25
N GLY A 107 -26.65 -31.56 9.91
CA GLY A 107 -25.59 -31.60 10.90
C GLY A 107 -25.27 -30.18 11.34
N SER A 108 -25.44 -29.92 12.64
CA SER A 108 -25.01 -28.73 13.39
C SER A 108 -23.76 -28.05 12.79
N PRO A 109 -23.63 -26.71 12.85
CA PRO A 109 -22.51 -26.00 12.22
C PRO A 109 -21.20 -26.66 12.62
N CYS A 110 -20.60 -27.40 11.69
CA CYS A 110 -19.48 -28.29 11.99
C CYS A 110 -18.38 -27.46 12.63
N LEU A 111 -17.90 -27.89 13.81
CA LEU A 111 -16.76 -27.32 14.53
C LEU A 111 -15.59 -26.96 13.58
N GLY A 112 -15.41 -27.75 12.51
CA GLY A 112 -14.48 -27.49 11.42
C GLY A 112 -14.67 -26.15 10.70
N PHE A 113 -15.88 -25.71 10.35
CA PHE A 113 -16.11 -24.43 9.64
C PHE A 113 -15.77 -23.21 10.52
N CYS A 114 -16.07 -23.28 11.82
CA CYS A 114 -15.71 -22.23 12.78
C CYS A 114 -14.20 -22.20 13.07
N LEU A 115 -13.56 -23.37 13.24
CA LEU A 115 -12.10 -23.49 13.38
C LEU A 115 -11.36 -23.08 12.10
N LEU A 116 -11.99 -23.25 10.94
CA LEU A 116 -11.47 -22.78 9.67
C LEU A 116 -11.50 -21.27 9.54
N ALA A 117 -12.64 -20.66 9.87
CA ALA A 117 -12.80 -19.22 9.79
C ALA A 117 -11.82 -18.53 10.74
N SER A 118 -11.61 -19.09 11.94
CA SER A 118 -10.62 -18.59 12.90
C SER A 118 -9.18 -18.87 12.45
N ALA A 119 -8.87 -20.03 11.84
CA ALA A 119 -7.56 -20.31 11.29
C ALA A 119 -7.22 -19.43 10.07
N VAL A 120 -8.16 -19.22 9.15
CA VAL A 120 -7.97 -18.37 7.95
C VAL A 120 -7.86 -16.90 8.33
N THR A 121 -8.65 -16.42 9.30
CA THR A 121 -8.53 -15.04 9.79
C THR A 121 -7.27 -14.84 10.63
N ALA A 122 -6.89 -15.78 11.48
CA ALA A 122 -5.66 -15.67 12.25
C ALA A 122 -4.40 -15.77 11.38
N THR A 123 -4.43 -16.58 10.34
CA THR A 123 -3.34 -16.65 9.37
C THR A 123 -3.31 -15.46 8.43
N ALA A 124 -4.47 -14.91 8.03
CA ALA A 124 -4.56 -13.62 7.34
C ALA A 124 -4.11 -12.45 8.24
N CYS A 125 -4.32 -12.51 9.56
CA CYS A 125 -3.84 -11.53 10.53
C CYS A 125 -2.33 -11.66 10.77
N LEU A 126 -1.80 -12.88 10.91
CA LEU A 126 -0.37 -13.14 10.93
C LEU A 126 0.27 -12.70 9.62
N PHE A 127 -0.37 -12.93 8.48
CA PHE A 127 0.06 -12.39 7.19
C PHE A 127 -0.03 -10.87 7.15
N TRP A 128 -1.07 -10.24 7.68
CA TRP A 128 -1.19 -8.78 7.70
C TRP A 128 -0.13 -8.11 8.58
N GLU A 129 0.23 -8.73 9.70
CA GLU A 129 1.31 -8.24 10.57
C GLU A 129 2.72 -8.59 10.07
N THR A 130 2.90 -9.73 9.39
CA THR A 130 4.21 -10.16 8.87
C THR A 130 4.50 -9.65 7.45
N ALA A 131 3.47 -9.46 6.62
CA ALA A 131 3.54 -8.94 5.25
C ALA A 131 3.44 -7.40 5.17
N LEU A 132 3.25 -6.73 6.30
CA LEU A 132 3.77 -5.38 6.54
C LEU A 132 5.13 -5.53 7.25
N PRO A 133 6.22 -5.95 6.56
CA PRO A 133 7.53 -5.65 7.10
C PRO A 133 7.57 -4.13 7.23
N CYS A 134 7.60 -3.65 8.48
CA CYS A 134 8.20 -2.38 8.78
C CYS A 134 9.50 -2.36 7.99
N SER A 135 9.61 -1.40 7.08
CA SER A 135 10.83 -1.16 6.33
C SER A 135 11.99 -1.19 7.32
N ALA A 136 12.75 -2.28 7.31
CA ALA A 136 14.03 -2.37 7.99
C ALA A 136 15.04 -1.56 7.18
N GLY A 137 14.82 -0.26 7.15
CA GLY A 137 15.86 0.73 6.98
C GLY A 137 16.30 1.11 8.38
N THR A 138 17.46 0.58 8.77
CA THR A 138 18.31 1.10 9.85
C THR A 138 17.87 0.73 11.28
N GLU A 139 18.65 -0.16 11.90
CA GLU A 139 18.87 -0.11 13.33
C GLU A 139 19.47 1.26 13.68
N ALA A 140 18.62 2.19 14.11
CA ALA A 140 18.96 3.36 14.92
C ALA A 140 17.68 3.93 15.55
N GLY A 141 17.44 3.61 16.84
CA GLY A 141 16.51 4.34 17.72
C GLY A 141 15.01 4.15 17.45
N GLY A 142 14.32 3.47 18.37
CA GLY A 142 12.88 3.18 18.33
C GLY A 142 11.90 4.36 18.44
N SER A 143 12.29 5.58 18.06
CA SER A 143 11.40 6.75 17.98
C SER A 143 11.26 7.34 16.57
N SER A 144 12.29 7.25 15.71
CA SER A 144 12.33 7.95 14.42
C SER A 144 11.49 7.31 13.30
N GLY A 145 11.36 5.97 13.31
CA GLY A 145 10.64 5.23 12.28
C GLY A 145 9.11 5.37 12.34
N GLU A 146 8.54 5.46 13.55
CA GLU A 146 7.09 5.67 13.73
C GLU A 146 6.68 7.11 13.40
N GLU A 147 7.49 8.09 13.78
CA GLU A 147 7.29 9.51 13.42
C GLU A 147 7.31 9.71 11.90
N ASN A 148 8.29 9.14 11.20
CA ASN A 148 8.37 9.17 9.74
C ASN A 148 7.14 8.53 9.08
N LYS A 149 6.64 7.43 9.64
CA LYS A 149 5.43 6.74 9.14
C LYS A 149 4.16 7.57 9.39
N GLN A 150 4.08 8.27 10.52
CA GLN A 150 2.97 9.15 10.86
C GLN A 150 2.95 10.39 9.95
N GLN A 151 4.10 11.05 9.78
CA GLN A 151 4.27 12.16 8.85
C GLN A 151 3.91 11.73 7.42
N ALA A 152 4.32 10.54 7.01
CA ALA A 152 4.00 10.00 5.70
C ALA A 152 2.50 9.81 5.47
N ARG A 153 1.78 9.30 6.47
CA ARG A 153 0.32 9.16 6.45
C ARG A 153 -0.39 10.51 6.35
N VAL A 154 0.06 11.49 7.12
CA VAL A 154 -0.52 12.84 7.11
C VAL A 154 -0.34 13.50 5.74
N LEU A 155 0.86 13.43 5.17
CA LEU A 155 1.14 13.96 3.83
C LEU A 155 0.31 13.25 2.75
N PHE A 156 0.19 11.93 2.82
CA PHE A 156 -0.63 11.15 1.90
C PHE A 156 -2.11 11.52 1.97
N MET A 157 -2.68 11.60 3.18
CA MET A 157 -4.06 12.05 3.39
C MET A 157 -4.28 13.47 2.88
N ARG A 158 -3.27 14.33 3.01
CA ARG A 158 -3.32 15.69 2.48
C ARG A 158 -3.36 15.71 0.95
N VAL A 159 -2.59 14.86 0.27
CA VAL A 159 -2.68 14.72 -1.20
C VAL A 159 -4.08 14.29 -1.62
N ILE A 160 -4.66 13.30 -0.96
CA ILE A 160 -6.04 12.86 -1.21
C ILE A 160 -7.03 14.00 -0.98
N GLY A 161 -6.77 14.85 0.03
CA GLY A 161 -7.55 16.06 0.30
C GLY A 161 -7.65 17.00 -0.91
N TYR A 162 -6.60 17.13 -1.72
CA TYR A 162 -6.63 17.96 -2.94
C TYR A 162 -7.43 17.34 -4.10
N SER A 163 -7.75 16.05 -4.02
CA SER A 163 -8.59 15.34 -5.01
C SER A 163 -10.10 15.45 -4.73
N LYS A 164 -10.51 16.03 -3.58
CA LYS A 164 -11.93 16.21 -3.19
C LYS A 164 -12.86 16.78 -4.28
N PRO A 165 -12.50 17.83 -5.04
CA PRO A 165 -13.41 18.39 -6.04
C PRO A 165 -13.55 17.52 -7.30
N ASP A 166 -12.69 16.52 -7.50
CA ASP A 166 -12.77 15.57 -8.62
C ASP A 166 -13.43 14.23 -8.20
N THR A 167 -14.15 14.22 -7.06
CA THR A 167 -14.82 13.04 -6.49
C THR A 167 -15.85 12.41 -7.42
N VAL A 168 -16.53 13.18 -8.28
CA VAL A 168 -17.48 12.63 -9.27
C VAL A 168 -16.75 11.75 -10.28
N LEU A 169 -15.60 12.22 -10.79
CA LEU A 169 -14.79 11.49 -11.76
C LEU A 169 -14.16 10.24 -11.13
N LEU A 170 -13.70 10.38 -9.89
CA LEU A 170 -13.14 9.28 -9.10
C LEU A 170 -14.21 8.23 -8.75
N GLY A 171 -15.43 8.67 -8.41
CA GLY A 171 -16.58 7.81 -8.15
C GLY A 171 -17.01 7.04 -9.39
N GLY A 172 -17.06 7.70 -10.55
CA GLY A 172 -17.26 7.02 -11.84
C GLY A 172 -16.17 5.99 -12.13
N ALA A 173 -14.90 6.33 -11.91
CA ALA A 173 -13.78 5.40 -12.08
C ALA A 173 -13.89 4.19 -11.14
N PHE A 174 -14.33 4.39 -9.89
CA PHE A 174 -14.58 3.32 -8.93
C PHE A 174 -15.75 2.41 -9.35
N LEU A 175 -16.84 2.99 -9.87
CA LEU A 175 -17.97 2.24 -10.40
C LEU A 175 -17.53 1.34 -11.56
N PHE A 176 -16.85 1.88 -12.56
CA PHE A 176 -16.31 1.09 -13.68
C PHE A 176 -15.24 0.09 -13.24
N LEU A 177 -14.46 0.39 -12.19
CA LEU A 177 -13.54 -0.57 -11.60
C LEU A 177 -14.29 -1.76 -11.00
N SER A 178 -15.35 -1.52 -10.23
CA SER A 178 -16.17 -2.58 -9.63
C SER A 178 -16.83 -3.45 -10.70
N LEU A 179 -17.40 -2.82 -11.74
CA LEU A 179 -18.03 -3.50 -12.86
C LEU A 179 -17.02 -4.33 -13.67
N ALA A 180 -15.82 -3.80 -13.89
CA ALA A 180 -14.74 -4.51 -14.56
C ALA A 180 -14.32 -5.76 -13.76
N VAL A 181 -14.18 -5.64 -12.45
CA VAL A 181 -13.82 -6.76 -11.56
C VAL A 181 -14.90 -7.84 -11.60
N ILE A 182 -16.18 -7.45 -11.54
CA ILE A 182 -17.31 -8.38 -11.64
C ILE A 182 -17.28 -9.14 -12.97
N PHE A 183 -17.10 -8.43 -14.10
CA PHE A 183 -17.04 -9.07 -15.41
C PHE A 183 -15.81 -9.98 -15.60
N GLU A 184 -14.62 -9.55 -15.15
CA GLU A 184 -13.41 -10.38 -15.17
C GLU A 184 -13.61 -11.65 -14.33
N MET A 185 -14.31 -11.54 -13.20
CA MET A 185 -14.59 -12.65 -12.30
C MET A 185 -15.45 -13.75 -12.95
N PHE A 186 -16.36 -13.40 -13.87
CA PHE A 186 -17.17 -14.39 -14.57
C PHE A 186 -16.40 -15.21 -15.62
N ILE A 187 -15.25 -14.71 -16.12
CA ILE A 187 -14.51 -15.37 -17.21
C ILE A 187 -14.04 -16.80 -16.82
N PRO A 188 -13.35 -17.02 -15.69
CA PRO A 188 -12.95 -18.37 -15.29
C PRO A 188 -14.14 -19.27 -14.93
N PHE A 189 -15.22 -18.70 -14.37
CA PHE A 189 -16.45 -19.45 -14.05
C PHE A 189 -17.12 -20.03 -15.31
N TYR A 190 -17.31 -19.21 -16.34
CA TYR A 190 -17.87 -19.68 -17.62
C TYR A 190 -16.91 -20.61 -18.35
N THR A 191 -15.59 -20.40 -18.24
CA THR A 191 -14.60 -21.36 -18.75
C THR A 191 -14.80 -22.74 -18.12
N GLY A 192 -15.02 -22.81 -16.80
CA GLY A 192 -15.37 -24.05 -16.11
C GLY A 192 -16.69 -24.66 -16.61
N LYS A 193 -17.75 -23.85 -16.76
CA LYS A 193 -19.04 -24.33 -17.29
C LYS A 193 -18.95 -24.88 -18.70
N VAL A 194 -18.16 -24.26 -19.57
CA VAL A 194 -17.92 -24.76 -20.94
C VAL A 194 -17.25 -26.13 -20.90
N ILE A 195 -16.25 -26.32 -20.02
CA ILE A 195 -15.57 -27.61 -19.83
C ILE A 195 -16.55 -28.69 -19.34
N ASP A 196 -17.44 -28.36 -18.39
CA ASP A 196 -18.47 -29.29 -17.90
C ASP A 196 -19.49 -29.69 -18.99
N ILE A 197 -19.90 -28.74 -19.84
CA ILE A 197 -20.81 -29.01 -20.97
C ILE A 197 -20.14 -29.90 -22.01
N LEU A 198 -18.84 -29.73 -22.23
CA LEU A 198 -18.07 -30.52 -23.19
C LEU A 198 -17.81 -31.96 -22.69
N GLY A 199 -17.66 -32.14 -21.38
CA GLY A 199 -17.46 -33.46 -20.77
C GLY A 199 -18.74 -34.27 -20.52
N SER A 200 -19.92 -33.64 -20.58
CA SER A 200 -21.23 -34.30 -20.40
C SER A 200 -21.97 -34.48 -21.74
N ARG A 201 -23.24 -34.92 -21.74
CA ARG A 201 -24.02 -35.03 -22.99
C ARG A 201 -24.09 -33.66 -23.67
N TYR A 202 -23.39 -33.53 -24.79
CA TYR A 202 -23.22 -32.29 -25.52
C TYR A 202 -24.58 -31.67 -25.90
N LYS A 203 -24.83 -30.47 -25.38
CA LYS A 203 -26.01 -29.65 -25.70
C LYS A 203 -25.55 -28.39 -26.42
N GLN A 204 -25.74 -28.35 -27.74
CA GLN A 204 -25.35 -27.21 -28.60
C GLN A 204 -25.85 -25.86 -28.04
N ASN A 205 -27.12 -25.78 -27.61
CA ASN A 205 -27.72 -24.54 -27.09
C ASN A 205 -27.06 -24.04 -25.79
N ALA A 206 -26.67 -24.96 -24.90
CA ALA A 206 -26.01 -24.61 -23.64
C ALA A 206 -24.55 -24.16 -23.88
N PHE A 207 -23.88 -24.79 -24.85
CA PHE A 207 -22.53 -24.43 -25.24
C PHE A 207 -22.47 -23.06 -25.91
N SER A 208 -23.34 -22.80 -26.91
CA SER A 208 -23.41 -21.51 -27.60
C SER A 208 -23.77 -20.36 -26.66
N SER A 209 -24.71 -20.57 -25.73
CA SER A 209 -25.05 -19.55 -24.73
C SER A 209 -23.90 -19.29 -23.74
N ALA A 210 -23.20 -20.32 -23.26
CA ALA A 210 -22.04 -20.14 -22.38
C ALA A 210 -20.90 -19.35 -23.05
N ILE A 211 -20.61 -19.63 -24.32
CA ILE A 211 -19.60 -18.88 -25.10
C ILE A 211 -20.06 -17.46 -25.37
N LEU A 212 -21.34 -17.24 -25.71
CA LEU A 212 -21.89 -15.91 -25.93
C LEU A 212 -21.78 -15.05 -24.65
N PHE A 213 -22.15 -15.59 -23.49
CA PHE A 213 -21.99 -14.89 -22.21
C PHE A 213 -20.52 -14.63 -21.88
N MET A 214 -19.64 -15.60 -22.10
CA MET A 214 -18.19 -15.41 -21.91
C MET A 214 -17.65 -14.28 -22.80
N GLY A 215 -18.06 -14.23 -24.08
CA GLY A 215 -17.70 -13.16 -25.01
C GLY A 215 -18.24 -11.79 -24.58
N LEU A 216 -19.50 -11.74 -24.15
CA LEU A 216 -20.14 -10.52 -23.67
C LEU A 216 -19.48 -9.97 -22.40
N PHE A 217 -19.16 -10.84 -21.42
CA PHE A 217 -18.44 -10.45 -20.21
C PHE A 217 -17.01 -10.02 -20.51
N SER A 218 -16.32 -10.69 -21.44
CA SER A 218 -14.98 -10.27 -21.89
C SER A 218 -15.02 -8.87 -22.52
N LEU A 219 -15.96 -8.61 -23.42
CA LEU A 219 -16.14 -7.30 -24.06
C LEU A 219 -16.51 -6.23 -23.02
N GLY A 220 -17.46 -6.53 -22.14
CA GLY A 220 -17.86 -5.64 -21.04
C GLY A 220 -16.70 -5.31 -20.11
N SER A 221 -15.87 -6.31 -19.78
CA SER A 221 -14.68 -6.12 -18.94
C SER A 221 -13.66 -5.20 -19.59
N SER A 222 -13.42 -5.37 -20.90
CA SER A 222 -12.48 -4.55 -21.68
C SER A 222 -12.96 -3.10 -21.78
N LEU A 223 -14.23 -2.90 -22.10
CA LEU A 223 -14.84 -1.56 -22.16
C LEU A 223 -14.79 -0.86 -20.79
N SER A 224 -15.19 -1.56 -19.73
CA SER A 224 -15.15 -1.03 -18.37
C SER A 224 -13.72 -0.74 -17.90
N ALA A 225 -12.76 -1.58 -18.29
CA ALA A 225 -11.34 -1.38 -18.01
C ALA A 225 -10.73 -0.17 -18.76
N GLY A 226 -11.19 0.09 -19.98
CA GLY A 226 -10.82 1.29 -20.75
C GLY A 226 -11.42 2.56 -20.13
N LEU A 227 -12.72 2.56 -19.83
CA LEU A 227 -13.42 3.70 -19.25
C LEU A 227 -12.85 4.09 -17.88
N ARG A 228 -12.63 3.12 -16.97
CA ARG A 228 -11.95 3.42 -15.69
C ARG A 228 -10.57 4.04 -15.92
N GLY A 229 -9.82 3.56 -16.92
CA GLY A 229 -8.47 4.04 -17.22
C GLY A 229 -8.48 5.48 -17.70
N GLY A 230 -9.40 5.82 -18.61
CA GLY A 230 -9.60 7.17 -19.10
C GLY A 230 -10.02 8.14 -17.99
N LEU A 231 -11.05 7.80 -17.21
CA LEU A 231 -11.51 8.64 -16.09
C LEU A 231 -10.40 8.88 -15.06
N PHE A 232 -9.61 7.85 -14.77
CA PHE A 232 -8.48 7.95 -13.85
C PHE A 232 -7.39 8.89 -14.36
N MET A 233 -7.02 8.78 -15.64
CA MET A 233 -6.03 9.66 -16.27
C MET A 233 -6.50 11.11 -16.34
N CYS A 234 -7.79 11.35 -16.63
CA CYS A 234 -8.38 12.68 -16.58
C CYS A 234 -8.32 13.27 -15.17
N SER A 235 -8.67 12.50 -14.13
CA SER A 235 -8.61 12.93 -12.74
C SER A 235 -7.17 13.28 -12.33
N LEU A 236 -6.20 12.47 -12.74
CA LEU A 236 -4.78 12.67 -12.47
C LEU A 236 -4.26 13.96 -13.11
N SER A 237 -4.62 14.24 -14.37
CA SER A 237 -4.23 15.48 -15.06
C SER A 237 -4.79 16.72 -14.34
N ARG A 238 -6.05 16.67 -13.89
CA ARG A 238 -6.66 17.76 -13.10
C ARG A 238 -5.98 17.98 -11.76
N LEU A 239 -5.65 16.90 -11.05
CA LEU A 239 -4.92 16.95 -9.79
C LEU A 239 -3.52 17.58 -9.99
N ASN A 240 -2.80 17.14 -11.01
CA ASN A 240 -1.47 17.67 -11.34
C ASN A 240 -1.51 19.18 -11.62
N LYS A 241 -2.45 19.63 -12.47
CA LYS A 241 -2.67 21.06 -12.74
C LYS A 241 -2.93 21.83 -11.44
N ARG A 242 -3.82 21.34 -10.57
CA ARG A 242 -4.17 22.01 -9.31
C ARG A 242 -2.97 22.15 -8.39
N VAL A 243 -2.20 21.07 -8.19
CA VAL A 243 -0.99 21.09 -7.34
C VAL A 243 0.04 22.07 -7.89
N ARG A 244 0.28 22.08 -9.22
CA ARG A 244 1.20 23.03 -9.86
C ARG A 244 0.78 24.48 -9.67
N VAL A 245 -0.50 24.79 -9.86
CA VAL A 245 -1.02 26.16 -9.66
C VAL A 245 -0.91 26.59 -8.20
N LEU A 246 -1.23 25.71 -7.25
CA LEU A 246 -1.10 25.98 -5.82
C LEU A 246 0.35 26.23 -5.41
N LEU A 247 1.27 25.38 -5.89
CA LEU A 247 2.70 25.52 -5.64
C LEU A 247 3.23 26.82 -6.25
N PHE A 248 2.88 27.13 -7.49
CA PHE A 248 3.28 28.38 -8.14
C PHE A 248 2.77 29.61 -7.38
N ARG A 249 1.51 29.59 -6.93
CA ARG A 249 0.93 30.67 -6.11
C ARG A 249 1.65 30.83 -4.76
N ALA A 250 2.10 29.73 -4.16
CA ALA A 250 2.89 29.78 -2.93
C ALA A 250 4.31 30.32 -3.18
N LEU A 251 4.93 29.97 -4.31
CA LEU A 251 6.27 30.42 -4.70
C LEU A 251 6.32 31.92 -4.99
N VAL A 252 5.36 32.47 -5.76
CA VAL A 252 5.33 33.90 -6.11
C VAL A 252 5.13 34.81 -4.89
N LYS A 253 4.59 34.26 -3.79
CA LYS A 253 4.43 34.99 -2.52
C LYS A 253 5.67 34.99 -1.63
N GLN A 254 6.72 34.24 -1.98
CA GLN A 254 7.93 34.18 -1.16
C GLN A 254 8.78 35.44 -1.32
N GLU A 255 9.53 35.77 -0.27
CA GLU A 255 10.45 36.91 -0.27
C GLU A 255 11.64 36.72 -1.24
N ILE A 256 12.25 37.81 -1.67
CA ILE A 256 13.37 37.81 -2.63
C ILE A 256 14.56 36.97 -2.11
N GLY A 257 14.85 37.01 -0.81
CA GLY A 257 15.94 36.24 -0.20
C GLY A 257 15.82 34.71 -0.38
N PHE A 258 14.61 34.19 -0.55
CA PHE A 258 14.40 32.79 -0.88
C PHE A 258 14.94 32.44 -2.28
N PHE A 259 14.79 33.34 -3.25
CA PHE A 259 15.27 33.15 -4.62
C PHE A 259 16.78 33.38 -4.76
N GLU A 260 17.41 34.12 -3.83
CA GLU A 260 18.86 34.25 -3.79
C GLU A 260 19.55 32.99 -3.24
N THR A 261 18.89 32.28 -2.33
CA THR A 261 19.43 31.07 -1.68
C THR A 261 19.09 29.80 -2.45
N THR A 262 17.96 29.78 -3.16
CA THR A 262 17.48 28.61 -3.89
C THR A 262 17.72 28.75 -5.39
N LYS A 263 18.36 27.76 -6.01
CA LYS A 263 18.63 27.78 -7.46
C LYS A 263 17.33 27.74 -8.27
N THR A 264 17.23 28.56 -9.32
CA THR A 264 16.08 28.57 -10.24
C THR A 264 15.79 27.20 -10.87
N GLY A 265 16.85 26.41 -11.14
CA GLY A 265 16.72 25.04 -11.66
C GLY A 265 16.02 24.10 -10.68
N ASP A 266 16.27 24.25 -9.37
CA ASP A 266 15.64 23.43 -8.33
C ASP A 266 14.17 23.78 -8.22
N ILE A 267 13.81 25.07 -8.23
CA ILE A 267 12.41 25.52 -8.20
C ILE A 267 11.64 24.99 -9.42
N THR A 268 12.21 25.10 -10.62
CA THR A 268 11.59 24.65 -11.86
C THR A 268 11.43 23.12 -11.89
N SER A 269 12.46 22.39 -11.44
CA SER A 269 12.42 20.93 -11.34
C SER A 269 11.36 20.48 -10.35
N ARG A 270 11.27 21.13 -9.18
CA ARG A 270 10.24 20.81 -8.19
C ARG A 270 8.83 21.14 -8.68
N LEU A 271 8.66 22.26 -9.39
CA LEU A 271 7.38 22.64 -9.99
C LEU A 271 6.92 21.69 -11.09
N SER A 272 7.85 21.17 -11.92
CA SER A 272 7.51 20.30 -13.05
C SER A 272 7.55 18.81 -12.68
N THR A 273 8.73 18.32 -12.28
CA THR A 273 9.03 16.89 -12.08
C THR A 273 8.42 16.39 -10.78
N ASP A 274 8.71 17.03 -9.64
CA ASP A 274 8.29 16.51 -8.33
C ASP A 274 6.78 16.58 -8.14
N THR A 275 6.09 17.62 -8.63
CA THR A 275 4.62 17.67 -8.64
C THR A 275 4.01 16.54 -9.48
N THR A 276 4.65 16.19 -10.60
CA THR A 276 4.19 15.10 -11.47
C THR A 276 4.38 13.76 -10.80
N LEU A 277 5.58 13.50 -10.27
CA LEU A 277 5.85 12.28 -9.52
C LEU A 277 4.89 12.15 -8.32
N MET A 278 4.71 13.21 -7.53
CA MET A 278 3.78 13.21 -6.40
C MET A 278 2.35 12.85 -6.82
N SER A 279 1.80 13.55 -7.82
CA SER A 279 0.42 13.32 -8.29
C SER A 279 0.24 11.94 -8.91
N GLN A 280 1.18 11.52 -9.78
CA GLN A 280 1.15 10.22 -10.45
C GLN A 280 1.32 9.07 -9.46
N SER A 281 2.30 9.14 -8.57
CA SER A 281 2.56 8.09 -7.59
C SER A 281 1.36 7.89 -6.67
N VAL A 282 0.79 8.96 -6.09
CA VAL A 282 -0.36 8.82 -5.19
C VAL A 282 -1.58 8.26 -5.93
N ALA A 283 -1.89 8.81 -7.10
CA ALA A 283 -3.03 8.36 -7.89
C ALA A 283 -2.85 6.89 -8.33
N MET A 284 -1.76 6.58 -9.03
CA MET A 284 -1.51 5.25 -9.56
C MET A 284 -1.47 4.19 -8.44
N ASN A 285 -0.84 4.51 -7.31
CA ASN A 285 -0.82 3.61 -6.16
C ASN A 285 -2.21 3.36 -5.60
N MET A 286 -3.04 4.39 -5.47
CA MET A 286 -4.42 4.24 -5.01
C MET A 286 -5.25 3.36 -5.96
N ASN A 287 -5.15 3.59 -7.27
CA ASN A 287 -5.88 2.79 -8.27
C ASN A 287 -5.45 1.32 -8.25
N VAL A 288 -4.15 1.06 -8.24
CA VAL A 288 -3.62 -0.32 -8.19
C VAL A 288 -4.00 -0.99 -6.87
N PHE A 289 -3.90 -0.28 -5.74
CA PHE A 289 -4.31 -0.78 -4.43
C PHE A 289 -5.79 -1.18 -4.41
N LEU A 290 -6.68 -0.27 -4.81
CA LEU A 290 -8.12 -0.50 -4.79
C LEU A 290 -8.55 -1.62 -5.74
N ARG A 291 -7.95 -1.67 -6.94
CA ARG A 291 -8.16 -2.77 -7.90
C ARG A 291 -7.71 -4.10 -7.31
N SER A 292 -6.51 -4.15 -6.73
CA SER A 292 -5.94 -5.39 -6.21
C SER A 292 -6.71 -5.87 -4.99
N LEU A 293 -7.16 -4.96 -4.13
CA LEU A 293 -8.03 -5.26 -3.00
C LEU A 293 -9.38 -5.84 -3.45
N MET A 294 -10.08 -5.14 -4.35
CA MET A 294 -11.37 -5.61 -4.90
C MET A 294 -11.26 -6.98 -5.56
N LYS A 295 -10.22 -7.19 -6.39
CA LYS A 295 -9.97 -8.49 -7.03
C LYS A 295 -9.65 -9.58 -6.03
N THR A 296 -8.81 -9.29 -5.03
CA THR A 296 -8.46 -10.29 -4.01
C THR A 296 -9.69 -10.74 -3.25
N LEU A 297 -10.55 -9.79 -2.82
CA LEU A 297 -11.80 -10.10 -2.12
C LEU A 297 -12.78 -10.88 -3.01
N ALA A 298 -12.96 -10.47 -4.26
CA ALA A 298 -13.87 -11.12 -5.20
C ALA A 298 -13.44 -12.55 -5.53
N VAL A 299 -12.16 -12.77 -5.86
CA VAL A 299 -11.61 -14.08 -6.18
C VAL A 299 -11.65 -15.00 -4.97
N LEU A 300 -11.27 -14.51 -3.79
CA LEU A 300 -11.34 -15.29 -2.55
C LEU A 300 -12.77 -15.72 -2.22
N SER A 301 -13.73 -14.80 -2.36
CA SER A 301 -15.16 -15.10 -2.14
C SER A 301 -15.66 -16.20 -3.07
N LEU A 302 -15.27 -16.18 -4.35
CA LEU A 302 -15.65 -17.24 -5.28
C LEU A 302 -14.97 -18.57 -4.98
N MET A 303 -13.69 -18.56 -4.64
CA MET A 303 -12.98 -19.80 -4.31
C MET A 303 -13.64 -20.51 -3.12
N VAL A 304 -14.03 -19.75 -2.08
CA VAL A 304 -14.79 -20.29 -0.94
C VAL A 304 -16.15 -20.84 -1.39
N SER A 305 -16.84 -20.15 -2.30
CA SER A 305 -18.13 -20.61 -2.85
C SER A 305 -18.02 -21.87 -3.70
N LEU A 306 -16.89 -22.12 -4.37
CA LEU A 306 -16.67 -23.34 -5.15
C LEU A 306 -16.31 -24.52 -4.24
N SER A 307 -15.31 -24.36 -3.37
CA SER A 307 -14.89 -25.38 -2.42
C SER A 307 -14.07 -24.77 -1.30
N TRP A 308 -14.61 -24.81 -0.09
CA TRP A 308 -13.90 -24.35 1.10
C TRP A 308 -12.66 -25.20 1.42
N ARG A 309 -12.70 -26.51 1.12
CA ARG A 309 -11.59 -27.46 1.37
C ARG A 309 -10.36 -27.13 0.51
N LEU A 310 -10.57 -26.89 -0.79
CA LEU A 310 -9.49 -26.49 -1.69
C LEU A 310 -8.97 -25.08 -1.36
N THR A 311 -9.86 -24.19 -0.93
CA THR A 311 -9.47 -22.82 -0.54
C THR A 311 -8.48 -22.83 0.62
N LEU A 312 -8.64 -23.72 1.59
CA LEU A 312 -7.65 -23.87 2.66
C LEU A 312 -6.27 -24.23 2.16
N VAL A 313 -6.18 -25.17 1.22
CA VAL A 313 -4.88 -25.59 0.66
C VAL A 313 -4.18 -24.38 0.04
N THR A 314 -4.93 -23.54 -0.67
CA THR A 314 -4.38 -22.30 -1.27
C THR A 314 -4.01 -21.23 -0.25
N VAL A 315 -4.75 -21.12 0.86
CA VAL A 315 -4.40 -20.20 1.96
C VAL A 315 -3.11 -20.67 2.62
N ILE A 316 -2.98 -21.96 2.94
CA ILE A 316 -1.77 -22.55 3.53
C ILE A 316 -0.56 -22.36 2.60
N GLU A 317 -0.72 -22.60 1.30
CA GLU A 317 0.31 -22.29 0.29
C GLU A 317 0.74 -20.83 0.35
N THR A 318 -0.23 -19.91 0.39
CA THR A 318 0.04 -18.47 0.40
C THR A 318 0.85 -18.06 1.63
N LEU A 319 0.55 -18.63 2.80
CA LEU A 319 1.30 -18.40 4.03
C LEU A 319 2.73 -18.92 3.95
N LEU A 320 2.91 -20.14 3.42
CA LEU A 320 4.22 -20.74 3.24
C LEU A 320 5.09 -19.88 2.32
N ILE A 321 4.53 -19.43 1.19
CA ILE A 321 5.22 -18.52 0.26
C ILE A 321 5.52 -17.18 0.93
N SER A 322 4.63 -16.67 1.77
CA SER A 322 4.85 -15.42 2.50
C SER A 322 6.04 -15.49 3.45
N ILE A 323 6.16 -16.56 4.23
CA ILE A 323 7.28 -16.77 5.16
C ILE A 323 8.59 -16.81 4.38
N LEU A 324 8.63 -17.59 3.29
CA LEU A 324 9.80 -17.68 2.42
C LEU A 324 10.16 -16.32 1.80
N GLN A 325 9.15 -15.55 1.38
CA GLN A 325 9.34 -14.21 0.83
C GLN A 325 9.90 -13.23 1.86
N ASN A 326 9.51 -13.34 3.13
CA ASN A 326 10.02 -12.45 4.18
C ASN A 326 11.52 -12.70 4.45
N ILE A 327 11.92 -13.98 4.56
CA ILE A 327 13.32 -14.37 4.72
C ILE A 327 14.15 -13.86 3.53
N TYR A 328 13.66 -14.09 2.31
CA TYR A 328 14.28 -13.58 1.10
C TYR A 328 14.43 -12.06 1.13
N ASN A 329 13.39 -11.32 1.52
CA ASN A 329 13.38 -9.87 1.49
C ASN A 329 14.39 -9.28 2.49
N SER A 330 14.51 -9.84 3.69
CA SER A 330 15.50 -9.37 4.68
C SER A 330 16.93 -9.54 4.18
N TYR A 331 17.25 -10.67 3.57
CA TYR A 331 18.60 -10.92 3.05
C TYR A 331 18.87 -10.08 1.79
N TYR A 332 17.88 -10.00 0.89
CA TYR A 332 17.96 -9.22 -0.33
C TYR A 332 18.19 -7.73 -0.05
N GLN A 333 17.51 -7.15 0.96
CA GLN A 333 17.69 -5.75 1.33
C GLN A 333 19.09 -5.44 1.84
N ARG A 334 19.68 -6.33 2.65
CA ARG A 334 21.08 -6.19 3.13
C ARG A 334 22.05 -6.16 1.95
N LEU A 335 21.93 -7.15 1.06
CA LEU A 335 22.79 -7.26 -0.10
C LEU A 335 22.57 -6.13 -1.13
N ALA A 336 21.33 -5.66 -1.27
CA ALA A 336 21.01 -4.50 -2.10
C ALA A 336 21.66 -3.22 -1.56
N LYS A 337 21.69 -3.04 -0.23
CA LYS A 337 22.38 -1.93 0.42
C LYS A 337 23.89 -2.00 0.19
N GLU A 338 24.50 -3.16 0.40
CA GLU A 338 25.94 -3.36 0.13
C GLU A 338 26.31 -3.09 -1.34
N VAL A 339 25.47 -3.53 -2.28
CA VAL A 339 25.64 -3.20 -3.72
C VAL A 339 25.58 -1.69 -3.94
N GLN A 340 24.63 -0.99 -3.30
CA GLN A 340 24.50 0.46 -3.43
C GLN A 340 25.69 1.21 -2.82
N ASP A 341 26.18 0.79 -1.66
CA ASP A 341 27.36 1.35 -1.00
C ASP A 341 28.63 1.12 -1.85
N SER A 342 28.75 -0.07 -2.47
CA SER A 342 29.84 -0.38 -3.40
C SER A 342 29.80 0.50 -4.66
N ILE A 343 28.62 0.71 -5.24
CA ILE A 343 28.42 1.63 -6.37
C ILE A 343 28.77 3.08 -5.98
N ALA A 344 28.41 3.50 -4.76
CA ALA A 344 28.78 4.83 -4.27
C ALA A 344 30.30 4.99 -4.20
N ARG A 345 31.03 4.00 -3.68
CA ARG A 345 32.50 4.02 -3.61
C ARG A 345 33.19 4.00 -4.99
N SER A 346 32.62 3.33 -5.99
CA SER A 346 33.14 3.37 -7.36
C SER A 346 32.89 4.74 -8.00
N ASN A 347 31.70 5.30 -7.79
CA ASN A 347 31.35 6.64 -8.27
C ASN A 347 32.19 7.73 -7.61
N GLU A 348 32.52 7.59 -6.34
CA GLU A 348 33.41 8.51 -5.63
C GLU A 348 34.82 8.50 -6.22
N ALA A 349 35.40 7.32 -6.50
CA ALA A 349 36.70 7.24 -7.18
C ALA A 349 36.67 7.87 -8.58
N ALA A 350 35.62 7.59 -9.36
CA ALA A 350 35.46 8.21 -10.67
C ALA A 350 35.30 9.75 -10.56
N GLY A 351 34.52 10.21 -9.57
CA GLY A 351 34.32 11.63 -9.29
C GLY A 351 35.62 12.34 -8.89
N GLU A 352 36.44 11.71 -8.03
CA GLU A 352 37.76 12.20 -7.63
C GLU A 352 38.69 12.33 -8.85
N ALA A 353 38.81 11.28 -9.67
CA ALA A 353 39.67 11.27 -10.85
C ALA A 353 39.23 12.30 -11.91
N VAL A 354 37.92 12.43 -12.15
CA VAL A 354 37.37 13.40 -13.12
C VAL A 354 37.52 14.83 -12.61
N SER A 355 37.25 15.09 -11.32
CA SER A 355 37.41 16.41 -10.73
C SER A 355 38.88 16.86 -10.69
N ALA A 356 39.81 15.92 -10.49
CA ALA A 356 41.24 16.17 -10.45
C ALA A 356 41.95 15.78 -11.76
N ILE A 357 41.25 15.82 -12.90
CA ILE A 357 41.78 15.33 -14.18
C ILE A 357 43.10 16.00 -14.59
N LYS A 358 43.28 17.29 -14.25
CA LYS A 358 44.54 18.00 -14.48
C LYS A 358 45.72 17.38 -13.72
N THR A 359 45.49 16.96 -12.47
CA THR A 359 46.47 16.28 -11.62
C THR A 359 46.77 14.88 -12.14
N VAL A 360 45.75 14.11 -12.52
CA VAL A 360 45.93 12.76 -13.10
C VAL A 360 46.79 12.84 -14.36
N ARG A 361 46.53 13.82 -15.25
CA ARG A 361 47.32 14.04 -16.46
C ARG A 361 48.73 14.56 -16.17
N SER A 362 48.93 15.39 -15.14
CA SER A 362 50.27 15.90 -14.81
C SER A 362 51.20 14.82 -14.28
N PHE A 363 50.65 13.78 -13.64
CA PHE A 363 51.43 12.63 -13.15
C PHE A 363 51.40 11.41 -14.09
N ALA A 364 50.72 11.49 -15.24
CA ALA A 364 50.56 10.39 -16.20
C ALA A 364 50.05 9.08 -15.56
N THR A 365 49.06 9.18 -14.65
CA THR A 365 48.52 8.04 -13.89
C THR A 365 47.18 7.52 -14.41
N GLU A 366 46.86 7.72 -15.70
CA GLU A 366 45.56 7.36 -16.27
C GLU A 366 45.27 5.86 -16.15
N ASP A 367 46.24 5.01 -16.50
CA ASP A 367 46.09 3.55 -16.41
C ASP A 367 45.96 3.07 -14.96
N THR A 368 46.61 3.77 -14.02
CA THR A 368 46.55 3.46 -12.59
C THR A 368 45.16 3.76 -12.04
N GLU A 369 44.59 4.92 -12.38
CA GLU A 369 43.22 5.27 -11.99
C GLU A 369 42.19 4.38 -12.68
N ALA A 370 42.41 3.98 -13.95
CA ALA A 370 41.56 3.01 -14.64
C ALA A 370 41.54 1.65 -13.92
N LYS A 371 42.70 1.14 -13.49
CA LYS A 371 42.80 -0.10 -12.69
C LYS A 371 42.17 0.04 -11.31
N ARG A 372 42.30 1.21 -10.66
CA ARG A 372 41.65 1.51 -9.37
C ARG A 372 40.13 1.52 -9.50
N TYR A 373 39.59 2.02 -10.60
CA TYR A 373 38.16 1.98 -10.88
C TYR A 373 37.67 0.55 -11.20
N ASP A 374 38.42 -0.18 -12.02
CA ASP A 374 38.12 -1.58 -12.37
C ASP A 374 38.07 -2.50 -11.14
N SER A 375 39.03 -2.36 -10.22
CA SER A 375 39.04 -3.15 -8.97
C SER A 375 37.80 -2.89 -8.12
N LYS A 376 37.40 -1.62 -7.92
CA LYS A 376 36.15 -1.26 -7.22
C LYS A 376 34.90 -1.78 -7.93
N LEU A 377 34.92 -1.83 -9.26
CA LEU A 377 33.81 -2.35 -10.05
C LEU A 377 33.73 -3.88 -9.96
N SER A 378 34.87 -4.58 -9.88
CA SER A 378 34.95 -6.02 -9.70
C SER A 378 34.33 -6.47 -8.36
N ASP A 379 34.55 -5.72 -7.27
CA ASP A 379 33.89 -5.94 -5.99
C ASP A 379 32.36 -5.78 -6.09
N THR A 380 31.93 -4.73 -6.81
CA THR A 380 30.52 -4.48 -7.08
C THR A 380 29.89 -5.63 -7.89
N GLN A 381 30.62 -6.16 -8.87
CA GLN A 381 30.18 -7.30 -9.67
C GLN A 381 30.05 -8.56 -8.81
N ARG A 382 31.00 -8.83 -7.90
CA ARG A 382 30.93 -9.97 -6.97
C ARG A 382 29.67 -9.90 -6.09
N LEU A 383 29.36 -8.73 -5.53
CA LEU A 383 28.15 -8.51 -4.73
C LEU A 383 26.87 -8.68 -5.57
N LYS A 384 26.84 -8.13 -6.79
CA LYS A 384 25.71 -8.30 -7.72
C LYS A 384 25.50 -9.77 -8.07
N ASN A 385 26.56 -10.51 -8.37
CA ASN A 385 26.48 -11.94 -8.67
C ASN A 385 25.91 -12.72 -7.48
N SER A 386 26.37 -12.47 -6.26
CA SER A 386 25.82 -13.12 -5.05
C SER A 386 24.33 -12.81 -4.86
N ARG A 387 23.92 -11.56 -5.13
CA ARG A 387 22.51 -11.16 -5.06
C ARG A 387 21.65 -11.82 -6.12
N ASP A 388 22.17 -11.92 -7.33
CA ASP A 388 21.43 -12.45 -8.46
C ASP A 388 21.35 -13.98 -8.41
N THR A 389 22.38 -14.67 -7.88
CA THR A 389 22.29 -16.12 -7.59
C THR A 389 21.29 -16.42 -6.49
N PHE A 390 21.28 -15.64 -5.40
CA PHE A 390 20.27 -15.78 -4.34
C PHE A 390 18.86 -15.51 -4.86
N ARG A 391 18.70 -14.49 -5.72
CA ARG A 391 17.43 -14.20 -6.41
C ARG A 391 17.00 -15.36 -7.31
N ALA A 392 17.91 -15.94 -8.08
CA ALA A 392 17.61 -17.07 -8.95
C ALA A 392 17.16 -18.30 -8.15
N ALA A 393 17.87 -18.62 -7.05
CA ALA A 393 17.51 -19.72 -6.15
C ALA A 393 16.10 -19.53 -5.55
N HIS A 394 15.78 -18.33 -5.06
CA HIS A 394 14.43 -18.00 -4.56
C HIS A 394 13.36 -18.13 -5.63
N LEU A 395 13.63 -17.67 -6.84
CA LEU A 395 12.69 -17.74 -7.97
C LEU A 395 12.39 -19.20 -8.36
N LEU A 396 13.42 -20.05 -8.35
CA LEU A 396 13.32 -21.48 -8.60
C LEU A 396 12.53 -22.18 -7.50
N LEU A 397 12.89 -21.97 -6.22
CA LEU A 397 12.20 -22.58 -5.09
C LEU A 397 10.71 -22.19 -5.05
N ARG A 398 10.41 -20.90 -5.25
CA ARG A 398 9.03 -20.42 -5.35
C ARG A 398 8.26 -21.09 -6.49
N ARG A 399 8.90 -21.23 -7.67
CA ARG A 399 8.26 -21.89 -8.82
C ARG A 399 7.99 -23.37 -8.54
N LEU A 400 8.92 -24.07 -7.89
CA LEU A 400 8.73 -25.47 -7.48
C LEU A 400 7.56 -25.61 -6.50
N ILE A 401 7.46 -24.75 -5.48
CA ILE A 401 6.37 -24.77 -4.51
C ILE A 401 5.02 -24.56 -5.21
N THR A 402 4.91 -23.54 -6.07
CA THR A 402 3.66 -23.28 -6.80
C THR A 402 3.26 -24.45 -7.70
N LEU A 403 4.20 -25.07 -8.42
CA LEU A 403 3.91 -26.25 -9.25
C LEU A 403 3.52 -27.46 -8.40
N ALA A 404 4.21 -27.70 -7.28
CA ALA A 404 3.91 -28.80 -6.37
C ALA A 404 2.50 -28.66 -5.78
N VAL A 405 2.09 -27.45 -5.39
CA VAL A 405 0.73 -27.20 -4.90
C VAL A 405 -0.30 -27.34 -6.01
N GLN A 406 -0.02 -26.91 -7.24
CA GLN A 406 -0.92 -27.16 -8.37
C GLN A 406 -1.14 -28.66 -8.62
N VAL A 407 -0.09 -29.48 -8.55
CA VAL A 407 -0.20 -30.95 -8.67
C VAL A 407 -0.97 -31.55 -7.49
N LEU A 408 -0.69 -31.11 -6.26
CA LEU A 408 -1.41 -31.54 -5.06
C LEU A 408 -2.91 -31.19 -5.16
N MET A 409 -3.22 -30.00 -5.68
CA MET A 409 -4.58 -29.54 -5.88
C MET A 409 -5.31 -30.38 -6.92
N LEU A 410 -4.66 -30.77 -8.02
CA LEU A 410 -5.23 -31.70 -9.00
C LEU A 410 -5.47 -33.08 -8.40
N TYR A 411 -4.53 -33.58 -7.59
CA TYR A 411 -4.67 -34.88 -6.92
C TYR A 411 -5.85 -34.88 -5.93
N TYR A 412 -5.94 -33.86 -5.07
CA TYR A 412 -7.03 -33.73 -4.11
C TYR A 412 -8.37 -33.42 -4.81
N GLY A 413 -8.35 -32.58 -5.85
CA GLY A 413 -9.50 -32.28 -6.68
C GLY A 413 -10.11 -33.52 -7.33
N ARG A 414 -9.29 -34.48 -7.76
CA ARG A 414 -9.76 -35.79 -8.25
C ARG A 414 -10.58 -36.54 -7.18
N SER A 415 -10.16 -36.50 -5.92
CA SER A 415 -10.89 -37.16 -4.83
C SER A 415 -12.26 -36.50 -4.60
N LEU A 416 -12.33 -35.16 -4.64
CA LEU A 416 -13.60 -34.41 -4.54
C LEU A 416 -14.54 -34.69 -5.70
N ILE A 417 -14.02 -34.83 -6.93
CA ILE A 417 -14.82 -35.19 -8.10
C ILE A 417 -15.39 -36.61 -7.94
N LYS A 418 -14.60 -37.57 -7.45
CA LYS A 418 -15.08 -38.93 -7.17
C LYS A 418 -16.16 -38.97 -6.09
N ALA A 419 -16.08 -38.09 -5.10
CA ALA A 419 -17.09 -37.95 -4.05
C ALA A 419 -18.38 -37.26 -4.53
N GLY A 420 -18.43 -36.75 -5.77
CA GLY A 420 -19.59 -36.03 -6.31
C GLY A 420 -19.76 -34.60 -5.78
N GLU A 421 -18.82 -34.10 -4.97
CA GLU A 421 -18.88 -32.76 -4.37
C GLU A 421 -18.51 -31.65 -5.37
N MET A 422 -17.81 -31.98 -6.47
CA MET A 422 -17.24 -31.01 -7.41
C MET A 422 -17.23 -31.53 -8.85
N SER A 423 -17.44 -30.64 -9.84
CA SER A 423 -17.33 -30.97 -11.27
C SER A 423 -15.92 -30.72 -11.81
N THR A 424 -15.54 -31.39 -12.90
CA THR A 424 -14.23 -31.19 -13.57
C THR A 424 -14.01 -29.73 -13.99
N GLY A 425 -15.04 -29.08 -14.52
CA GLY A 425 -15.02 -27.69 -14.93
C GLY A 425 -14.86 -26.72 -13.76
N SER A 426 -15.51 -26.99 -12.63
CA SER A 426 -15.32 -26.18 -11.42
C SER A 426 -13.89 -26.32 -10.86
N LEU A 427 -13.25 -27.48 -10.99
CA LEU A 427 -11.84 -27.67 -10.60
C LEU A 427 -10.91 -26.81 -11.47
N VAL A 428 -11.12 -26.78 -12.79
CA VAL A 428 -10.33 -25.94 -13.69
C VAL A 428 -10.55 -24.46 -13.41
N ALA A 429 -11.80 -24.03 -13.19
CA ALA A 429 -12.10 -22.66 -12.80
C ALA A 429 -11.38 -22.27 -11.50
N PHE A 430 -11.34 -23.18 -10.52
CA PHE A 430 -10.61 -22.97 -9.27
C PHE A 430 -9.11 -22.76 -9.48
N ILE A 431 -8.45 -23.57 -10.33
CA ILE A 431 -7.02 -23.42 -10.64
C ILE A 431 -6.74 -22.05 -11.29
N LEU A 432 -7.64 -21.60 -12.18
CA LEU A 432 -7.53 -20.26 -12.79
C LEU A 432 -7.64 -19.16 -11.75
N TYR A 433 -8.61 -19.25 -10.82
CA TYR A 433 -8.77 -18.30 -9.72
C TYR A 433 -7.57 -18.29 -8.77
N GLN A 434 -7.02 -19.46 -8.39
CA GLN A 434 -5.83 -19.56 -7.54
C GLN A 434 -4.63 -18.80 -8.16
N ARG A 435 -4.41 -18.95 -9.48
CA ARG A 435 -3.33 -18.27 -10.19
C ARG A 435 -3.50 -16.74 -10.16
N GLU A 436 -4.73 -16.26 -10.35
CA GLU A 436 -5.03 -14.83 -10.29
C GLU A 436 -4.88 -14.28 -8.86
N LEU A 437 -5.38 -15.00 -7.85
CA LEU A 437 -5.29 -14.62 -6.44
C LEU A 437 -3.83 -14.34 -6.04
N GLY A 438 -2.90 -15.24 -6.38
CA GLY A 438 -1.48 -15.06 -6.08
C GLY A 438 -0.89 -13.81 -6.75
N SER A 439 -1.36 -13.44 -7.94
CA SER A 439 -0.94 -12.21 -8.62
C SER A 439 -1.46 -10.95 -7.92
N HIS A 440 -2.71 -10.95 -7.50
CA HIS A 440 -3.34 -9.80 -6.82
C HIS A 440 -2.78 -9.56 -5.43
N ILE A 441 -2.50 -10.62 -4.66
CA ILE A 441 -1.83 -10.51 -3.35
C ILE A 441 -0.44 -9.89 -3.50
N ARG A 442 0.35 -10.34 -4.49
CA ARG A 442 1.68 -9.76 -4.76
C ARG A 442 1.60 -8.28 -5.12
N ALA A 443 0.64 -7.90 -5.97
CA ALA A 443 0.41 -6.50 -6.33
C ALA A 443 0.06 -5.66 -5.09
N LEU A 444 -0.75 -6.20 -4.18
CA LEU A 444 -1.13 -5.53 -2.92
C LEU A 444 0.07 -5.32 -1.99
N VAL A 445 0.93 -6.34 -1.80
CA VAL A 445 2.14 -6.20 -0.97
C VAL A 445 3.11 -5.18 -1.57
N TYR A 446 3.30 -5.23 -2.89
CA TYR A 446 4.15 -4.28 -3.61
C TYR A 446 3.66 -2.84 -3.46
N ILE A 447 2.35 -2.62 -3.63
CA ILE A 447 1.79 -1.26 -3.61
C ILE A 447 1.79 -0.64 -2.21
N CYS A 448 1.57 -1.43 -1.16
CA CYS A 448 1.69 -0.96 0.23
C CYS A 448 3.10 -0.42 0.52
N SER A 449 4.13 -1.12 0.04
CA SER A 449 5.53 -0.67 0.17
C SER A 449 5.80 0.58 -0.66
N ASN A 450 5.32 0.59 -1.92
CA ASN A 450 5.53 1.72 -2.82
C ASN A 450 4.82 3.01 -2.34
N MET A 451 3.66 2.87 -1.70
CA MET A 451 2.90 3.99 -1.18
C MET A 451 3.64 4.74 -0.06
N LEU A 452 4.38 4.00 0.80
CA LEU A 452 5.25 4.60 1.81
C LEU A 452 6.43 5.35 1.18
N ASN A 453 7.06 4.78 0.16
CA ASN A 453 8.18 5.42 -0.55
C ASN A 453 7.75 6.67 -1.33
N SER A 454 6.53 6.68 -1.87
CA SER A 454 5.98 7.78 -2.68
C SER A 454 5.77 9.08 -1.90
N VAL A 455 5.78 9.01 -0.57
CA VAL A 455 5.65 10.18 0.30
C VAL A 455 6.89 11.08 0.22
N GLY A 456 8.08 10.54 -0.02
CA GLY A 456 9.31 11.34 -0.05
C GLY A 456 9.27 12.47 -1.09
N ALA A 457 8.69 12.20 -2.27
CA ALA A 457 8.49 13.23 -3.30
C ALA A 457 7.42 14.26 -2.89
N ALA A 458 6.34 13.80 -2.26
CA ALA A 458 5.30 14.68 -1.74
C ALA A 458 5.83 15.62 -0.65
N ALA A 459 6.69 15.13 0.25
CA ALA A 459 7.29 15.91 1.33
C ALA A 459 8.06 17.13 0.80
N LYS A 460 8.86 16.95 -0.27
CA LYS A 460 9.61 18.04 -0.93
C LYS A 460 8.74 19.11 -1.57
N VAL A 461 7.56 18.72 -2.07
CA VAL A 461 6.59 19.66 -2.66
C VAL A 461 5.85 20.40 -1.54
N PHE A 462 5.48 19.69 -0.47
CA PHE A 462 4.84 20.28 0.70
C PHE A 462 5.74 21.25 1.44
N GLU A 463 7.05 21.02 1.43
CA GLU A 463 8.06 21.95 1.98
C GLU A 463 7.88 23.38 1.44
N TYR A 464 7.74 23.58 0.13
CA TYR A 464 7.47 24.93 -0.44
C TYR A 464 6.04 25.37 -0.27
N LEU A 465 5.09 24.43 -0.34
CA LEU A 465 3.68 24.77 -0.24
C LEU A 465 3.33 25.29 1.16
N ASP A 466 3.99 24.77 2.20
CA ASP A 466 3.79 25.13 3.60
C ASP A 466 4.73 26.23 4.09
N ARG A 467 5.75 26.58 3.31
CA ARG A 467 6.66 27.67 3.64
C ARG A 467 5.89 28.98 3.74
N ARG A 468 5.87 29.55 4.95
CA ARG A 468 5.35 30.90 5.17
C ARG A 468 6.42 31.93 4.78
N PRO A 469 6.08 32.95 3.98
CA PRO A 469 7.03 34.00 3.64
C PRO A 469 7.46 34.75 4.90
N LEU A 470 8.74 35.10 4.99
CA LEU A 470 9.27 35.85 6.14
C LEU A 470 8.79 37.29 6.15
N VAL A 471 8.54 37.85 4.96
CA VAL A 471 8.03 39.21 4.79
C VAL A 471 6.54 39.12 4.45
N SER A 472 5.69 39.64 5.33
CA SER A 472 4.26 39.73 5.06
C SER A 472 4.00 40.78 3.97
N THR A 473 3.23 40.41 2.95
CA THR A 473 2.67 41.37 1.97
C THR A 473 1.32 41.92 2.41
N ASP A 474 0.76 41.40 3.51
CA ASP A 474 -0.53 41.82 4.05
C ASP A 474 -0.30 43.01 4.99
N GLY A 475 -0.32 44.22 4.43
CA GLY A 475 -0.23 45.48 5.17
C GLY A 475 -1.44 46.37 4.86
N SER A 476 -2.03 46.97 5.90
CA SER A 476 -3.21 47.85 5.79
C SER A 476 -2.88 49.34 5.91
N LEU A 477 -1.59 49.69 6.06
CA LEU A 477 -1.15 51.06 6.28
C LEU A 477 -1.15 51.82 4.95
N GLN A 478 -2.22 52.55 4.70
CA GLN A 478 -2.36 53.49 3.59
C GLN A 478 -2.47 54.92 4.15
N PRO A 479 -1.41 55.74 4.10
CA PRO A 479 -1.48 57.13 4.55
C PRO A 479 -2.32 57.97 3.58
N GLU A 480 -3.15 58.89 4.11
CA GLU A 480 -3.98 59.80 3.31
C GLU A 480 -3.15 60.77 2.45
N THR A 481 -1.97 61.15 2.95
CA THR A 481 -1.04 62.03 2.23
C THR A 481 0.36 61.43 2.20
N LEU A 482 0.88 61.18 1.00
CA LEU A 482 2.25 60.68 0.79
C LEU A 482 3.21 61.86 0.62
N ARG A 483 3.92 62.24 1.69
CA ARG A 483 4.90 63.36 1.64
C ARG A 483 6.23 63.01 0.97
N GLY A 484 6.52 61.72 0.75
CA GLY A 484 7.77 61.27 0.10
C GLY A 484 9.05 61.45 0.92
N HIS A 485 8.92 61.66 2.23
CA HIS A 485 10.07 61.76 3.14
C HIS A 485 10.62 60.38 3.49
N VAL A 486 11.90 60.11 3.19
CA VAL A 486 12.53 58.80 3.44
C VAL A 486 13.72 58.98 4.38
N GLN A 487 13.79 58.15 5.43
CA GLN A 487 14.83 58.24 6.45
C GLN A 487 15.40 56.86 6.75
N PHE A 488 16.73 56.75 6.69
CA PHE A 488 17.49 55.58 7.12
C PHE A 488 18.09 55.88 8.49
N LYS A 489 17.81 55.04 9.49
CA LYS A 489 18.32 55.18 10.87
C LYS A 489 19.08 53.91 11.28
N ASN A 490 20.39 54.04 11.42
CA ASN A 490 21.33 52.99 11.85
C ASN A 490 21.10 51.67 11.13
N VAL A 491 20.90 51.75 9.81
CA VAL A 491 20.55 50.59 8.99
C VAL A 491 21.80 49.75 8.77
N SER A 492 21.68 48.47 9.09
CA SER A 492 22.68 47.45 8.78
C SER A 492 22.03 46.38 7.91
N PHE A 493 22.72 45.95 6.86
CA PHE A 493 22.17 45.01 5.88
C PHE A 493 23.21 43.99 5.43
N THR A 494 22.77 42.74 5.34
CA THR A 494 23.54 41.59 4.90
C THR A 494 22.67 40.73 4.01
N TYR A 495 23.19 40.32 2.85
CA TYR A 495 22.45 39.44 1.94
C TYR A 495 22.31 38.04 2.53
N PRO A 496 21.13 37.39 2.45
CA PRO A 496 20.92 36.03 2.93
C PRO A 496 21.84 34.99 2.27
N SER A 497 22.26 35.23 1.03
CA SER A 497 23.18 34.35 0.29
C SER A 497 24.62 34.37 0.83
N ARG A 498 25.01 35.42 1.57
CA ARG A 498 26.36 35.60 2.16
C ARG A 498 26.24 36.24 3.55
N PRO A 499 25.80 35.48 4.57
CA PRO A 499 25.57 36.01 5.91
C PRO A 499 26.84 36.54 6.58
N ASP A 500 28.02 36.09 6.16
CA ASP A 500 29.30 36.48 6.76
C ASP A 500 29.85 37.82 6.23
N VAL A 501 29.24 38.39 5.18
CA VAL A 501 29.72 39.61 4.52
C VAL A 501 28.72 40.75 4.70
N PRO A 502 28.85 41.57 5.75
CA PRO A 502 27.98 42.73 5.96
C PRO A 502 28.24 43.80 4.89
N VAL A 503 27.19 44.17 4.15
CA VAL A 503 27.27 45.14 3.05
C VAL A 503 27.07 46.57 3.54
N ILE A 504 26.05 46.80 4.38
CA ILE A 504 25.77 48.11 4.98
C ILE A 504 26.01 47.99 6.48
N LYS A 505 26.80 48.92 7.04
CA LYS A 505 27.19 48.95 8.45
C LYS A 505 26.75 50.26 9.10
N SER A 506 25.64 50.22 9.86
CA SER A 506 25.14 51.34 10.69
C SER A 506 25.03 52.68 9.96
N VAL A 507 24.45 52.69 8.76
CA VAL A 507 24.32 53.90 7.94
C VAL A 507 23.04 54.66 8.31
N SER A 508 23.16 55.99 8.48
CA SER A 508 22.06 56.91 8.79
C SER A 508 22.09 58.12 7.85
N PHE A 509 21.00 58.37 7.12
CA PHE A 509 20.83 59.56 6.29
C PHE A 509 19.34 59.80 6.00
N GLU A 510 19.03 60.99 5.51
CA GLU A 510 17.67 61.45 5.27
C GLU A 510 17.53 62.01 3.86
N LEU A 511 16.42 61.70 3.21
CA LEU A 511 16.05 62.14 1.86
C LEU A 511 14.86 63.10 2.02
N ARG A 512 15.09 64.38 1.74
CA ARG A 512 14.07 65.43 1.84
C ARG A 512 13.21 65.47 0.57
N PRO A 513 11.89 65.73 0.71
CA PRO A 513 11.01 65.82 -0.44
C PRO A 513 11.36 67.02 -1.33
N GLY A 514 11.43 66.81 -2.65
CA GLY A 514 11.72 67.86 -3.63
C GLY A 514 13.20 68.16 -3.87
N GLU A 515 14.12 67.51 -3.15
CA GLU A 515 15.57 67.69 -3.31
C GLU A 515 16.20 66.49 -4.06
N ILE A 516 17.25 66.76 -4.85
CA ILE A 516 18.04 65.71 -5.51
C ILE A 516 19.17 65.29 -4.57
N THR A 517 19.19 64.02 -4.15
CA THR A 517 20.29 63.44 -3.36
C THR A 517 21.12 62.51 -4.24
N ALA A 518 22.43 62.76 -4.34
CA ALA A 518 23.36 61.94 -5.12
C ALA A 518 24.08 60.92 -4.23
N LEU A 519 24.08 59.65 -4.62
CA LEU A 519 24.87 58.59 -3.99
C LEU A 519 26.19 58.44 -4.75
N VAL A 520 27.32 58.73 -4.11
CA VAL A 520 28.65 58.57 -4.69
C VAL A 520 29.30 57.29 -4.14
N LEU A 521 29.75 56.41 -5.02
CA LEU A 521 30.41 55.15 -4.70
C LEU A 521 31.82 55.11 -5.26
N LEU A 522 32.77 54.56 -4.49
CA LEU A 522 34.09 54.19 -4.99
C LEU A 522 33.98 52.84 -5.70
N CYS A 523 34.31 52.79 -7.00
CA CYS A 523 34.66 51.52 -7.67
C CYS A 523 36.12 51.22 -7.35
N VAL A 524 36.38 50.18 -6.55
CA VAL A 524 37.72 49.65 -6.25
C VAL A 524 37.88 48.29 -6.91
#